data_AF-A0A935KB53-F1
#
_entry.id   AF-A0A935KB53-F1
#
_cell.length_a   1.000
_cell.length_b   1.000
_cell.length_c   1.000
_cell.angle_alpha   90.00
_cell.angle_beta   90.00
_cell.angle_gamma   90.00
#
_symmetry.space_group_name_H-M   'P 1'
#
loop_
_entity.id
_entity.type
_entity.pdbx_description
1 polymer ?
#
loop_
_entity_poly.entity_id
_entity_poly.type
_entity_poly.pdbx_seq_one_letter_code
_entity_poly.pdbx_strand_id
1 'polypeptide(L)'
;MNRPHRPHDEAVIELLKEDPELADEYLSASLAAIDEPGGREGLLAALRQVAAAQGMAEVAERAGMQRESLYRALSPRGNPTLKTLLAVLSGAGLRLAVEKTRRETAAA
;
A
#
# COMPACT_ATOMS: atom_id res chain seq x y z
N MET A 1 -18.60 -6.92 27.86
CA MET A 1 -18.24 -7.45 26.52
C MET A 1 -16.93 -6.81 26.10
N ASN A 2 -15.81 -7.50 26.24
CA ASN A 2 -14.49 -6.99 25.89
C ASN A 2 -14.21 -7.36 24.42
N ARG A 3 -14.47 -6.45 23.47
CA ARG A 3 -14.05 -6.66 22.09
C ARG A 3 -12.51 -6.59 22.11
N PRO A 4 -11.78 -7.66 21.74
CA PRO A 4 -10.33 -7.58 21.71
C PRO A 4 -9.94 -6.43 20.77
N HIS A 5 -9.05 -5.56 21.25
CA HIS A 5 -8.46 -4.50 20.45
C HIS A 5 -7.62 -5.18 19.37
N ARG A 6 -8.25 -5.47 18.22
CA ARG A 6 -7.53 -5.93 17.05
C ARG A 6 -6.62 -4.77 16.65
N PRO A 7 -5.30 -4.97 16.56
CA PRO A 7 -4.45 -3.96 15.96
C PRO A 7 -5.01 -3.67 14.55
N HIS A 8 -5.19 -2.39 14.24
CA HIS A 8 -5.89 -1.93 13.04
C HIS A 8 -5.39 -2.64 11.76
N ASP A 9 -4.09 -2.92 11.68
CA ASP A 9 -3.45 -3.64 10.57
C ASP A 9 -4.02 -5.06 10.35
N GLU A 10 -4.27 -5.85 11.40
CA GLU A 10 -4.79 -7.22 11.24
C GLU A 10 -6.23 -7.21 10.71
N ALA A 11 -7.06 -6.28 11.18
CA ALA A 11 -8.44 -6.16 10.72
C ALA A 11 -8.51 -5.77 9.24
N VAL A 12 -7.65 -4.84 8.81
CA VAL A 12 -7.55 -4.44 7.40
C VAL A 12 -7.03 -5.58 6.53
N ILE A 13 -6.02 -6.33 6.98
CA ILE A 13 -5.47 -7.46 6.23
C ILE A 13 -6.53 -8.55 6.00
N GLU A 14 -7.32 -8.90 7.02
CA GLU A 14 -8.40 -9.88 6.86
C GLU A 14 -9.48 -9.38 5.90
N LEU A 15 -9.88 -8.11 6.00
CA LEU A 15 -10.85 -7.51 5.07
C LEU A 15 -10.35 -7.59 3.61
N LEU A 16 -9.07 -7.27 3.37
CA LEU A 16 -8.46 -7.33 2.04
C LEU A 16 -8.29 -8.76 1.50
N LYS A 17 -8.27 -9.78 2.38
CA LYS A 17 -8.29 -11.19 1.96
C LYS A 17 -9.69 -11.63 1.55
N GLU A 18 -10.72 -11.14 2.25
CA GLU A 18 -12.13 -11.44 1.95
C GLU A 18 -12.58 -10.75 0.66
N ASP A 19 -12.11 -9.51 0.43
CA ASP A 19 -12.42 -8.72 -0.76
C ASP A 19 -11.14 -8.14 -1.40
N PRO A 20 -10.53 -8.89 -2.35
CA PRO A 20 -9.35 -8.42 -3.07
C PRO A 20 -9.59 -7.18 -3.95
N GLU A 21 -10.83 -6.92 -4.38
CA GLU A 21 -11.15 -5.75 -5.23
C GLU A 21 -11.06 -4.45 -4.41
N LEU A 22 -11.28 -4.53 -3.09
CA LEU A 22 -11.12 -3.41 -2.17
C LEU A 22 -9.68 -2.87 -2.12
N ALA A 23 -8.68 -3.68 -2.48
CA ALA A 23 -7.29 -3.26 -2.49
C ALA A 23 -7.05 -2.04 -3.42
N ASP A 24 -7.74 -1.99 -4.56
CA ASP A 24 -7.58 -0.91 -5.54
C ASP A 24 -8.14 0.42 -5.01
N GLU A 25 -9.34 0.40 -4.44
CA GLU A 25 -9.95 1.58 -3.82
C GLU A 25 -9.12 2.03 -2.61
N TYR A 26 -8.69 1.09 -1.78
CA TYR A 26 -7.90 1.36 -0.59
C TYR A 26 -6.54 2.01 -0.91
N LEU A 27 -5.83 1.49 -1.92
CA LEU A 27 -4.57 2.07 -2.39
C LEU A 27 -4.79 3.42 -3.09
N SER A 28 -5.86 3.56 -3.87
CA SER A 28 -6.20 4.82 -4.53
C SER A 28 -6.51 5.94 -3.54
N ALA A 29 -7.28 5.63 -2.49
CA ALA A 29 -7.55 6.57 -1.41
C ALA A 29 -6.28 6.95 -0.65
N SER A 30 -5.41 5.97 -0.36
CA SER A 30 -4.13 6.21 0.31
C SER A 30 -3.18 7.07 -0.53
N LEU A 31 -3.18 6.88 -1.86
CA LEU A 31 -2.38 7.68 -2.80
C LEU A 31 -2.94 9.10 -2.93
N ALA A 32 -4.26 9.29 -2.90
CA ALA A 32 -4.88 10.60 -2.96
C ALA A 32 -4.52 11.48 -1.75
N ALA A 33 -4.33 10.86 -0.57
CA ALA A 33 -3.91 11.54 0.66
C ALA A 33 -2.38 11.73 0.78
N ILE A 34 -1.57 11.42 -0.25
CA ILE A 34 -0.10 11.39 -0.13
C ILE A 34 0.53 12.73 0.28
N ASP A 35 -0.12 13.84 -0.07
CA ASP A 35 0.34 15.20 0.24
C ASP A 35 -0.15 15.70 1.62
N GLU A 36 -1.02 14.94 2.30
CA GLU A 36 -1.46 15.23 3.66
C GLU A 36 -0.40 14.82 4.69
N PRO A 37 -0.42 15.40 5.92
CA PRO A 37 0.49 14.99 6.99
C PRO A 37 0.37 13.49 7.29
N GLY A 38 1.47 12.75 7.10
CA GLY A 38 1.50 11.28 7.28
C GLY A 38 1.02 10.47 6.07
N GLY A 39 0.67 11.11 4.95
CA GLY A 39 0.13 10.46 3.75
C GLY A 39 1.08 9.45 3.13
N ARG A 40 2.40 9.74 3.14
CA ARG A 40 3.42 8.82 2.62
C ARG A 40 3.51 7.54 3.46
N GLU A 41 3.51 7.69 4.78
CA GLU A 41 3.50 6.59 5.73
C GLU A 41 2.21 5.76 5.59
N GLY A 42 1.08 6.43 5.36
CA GLY A 42 -0.20 5.81 5.03
C GLY A 42 -0.14 4.95 3.77
N LEU A 43 0.39 5.48 2.67
CA LEU A 43 0.57 4.73 1.43
C LEU A 43 1.49 3.50 1.60
N LEU A 44 2.62 3.66 2.32
CA LEU A 44 3.52 2.54 2.59
C LEU A 44 2.85 1.48 3.47
N ALA A 45 2.03 1.88 4.45
CA ALA A 45 1.25 0.96 5.26
C ALA A 45 0.20 0.21 4.44
N ALA A 46 -0.52 0.91 3.56
CA ALA A 46 -1.52 0.30 2.69
C ALA A 46 -0.90 -0.74 1.75
N LEU A 47 0.23 -0.41 1.10
CA LEU A 47 0.99 -1.36 0.28
C LEU A 47 1.45 -2.57 1.08
N ARG A 48 1.89 -2.38 2.33
CA ARG A 48 2.29 -3.48 3.22
C ARG A 48 1.12 -4.40 3.55
N GLN A 49 -0.05 -3.84 3.83
CA GLN A 49 -1.24 -4.61 4.17
C GLN A 49 -1.76 -5.39 2.96
N VAL A 50 -1.80 -4.79 1.77
CA VAL A 50 -2.14 -5.49 0.52
C VAL A 50 -1.15 -6.63 0.26
N ALA A 51 0.16 -6.38 0.41
CA ALA A 51 1.16 -7.43 0.25
C ALA A 51 1.01 -8.55 1.30
N ALA A 52 0.63 -8.22 2.53
CA ALA A 52 0.38 -9.20 3.58
C ALA A 52 -0.90 -10.02 3.33
N ALA A 53 -1.96 -9.39 2.81
CA ALA A 53 -3.21 -10.05 2.45
C ALA A 53 -2.99 -11.08 1.32
N GLN A 54 -2.14 -10.76 0.34
CA GLN A 54 -1.74 -11.69 -0.73
C GLN A 54 -0.66 -12.70 -0.32
N GLY A 55 -0.19 -12.67 0.93
CA GLY A 55 0.95 -13.47 1.37
C GLY A 55 2.30 -12.78 1.11
N MET A 56 2.88 -12.23 2.18
CA MET A 56 4.10 -11.42 2.10
C MET A 56 5.29 -12.15 1.44
N ALA A 57 5.41 -13.47 1.66
CA ALA A 57 6.49 -14.27 1.07
C ALA A 57 6.35 -14.37 -0.45
N GLU A 58 5.14 -14.62 -0.94
CA GLU A 58 4.82 -14.76 -2.35
C GLU A 58 4.99 -13.43 -3.10
N VAL A 59 4.57 -12.32 -2.48
CA VAL A 59 4.79 -10.98 -3.04
C VAL A 59 6.27 -10.64 -3.12
N ALA A 60 7.05 -10.94 -2.07
CA ALA A 60 8.49 -10.70 -2.07
C ALA A 60 9.21 -11.52 -3.17
N GLU A 61 8.83 -12.79 -3.33
CA GLU A 61 9.35 -13.64 -4.40
C GLU A 61 9.03 -13.07 -5.79
N ARG A 62 7.75 -12.75 -6.04
CA ARG A 62 7.32 -12.12 -7.31
C ARG A 62 8.01 -10.78 -7.57
N ALA A 63 8.30 -10.00 -6.52
CA ALA A 63 9.03 -8.75 -6.60
C ALA A 63 10.56 -8.93 -6.76
N GLY A 64 11.09 -10.15 -6.67
CA GLY A 64 12.54 -10.41 -6.69
C GLY A 64 13.28 -9.82 -5.47
N MET A 65 12.59 -9.76 -4.33
CA MET A 65 13.08 -9.14 -3.09
C MET A 65 13.13 -10.16 -1.95
N GLN A 66 14.02 -9.92 -0.99
CA GLN A 66 13.94 -10.62 0.30
C GLN A 66 12.77 -10.08 1.11
N ARG A 67 12.05 -10.95 1.85
CA ARG A 67 10.90 -10.53 2.70
C ARG A 67 11.27 -9.43 3.67
N GLU A 68 12.43 -9.50 4.31
CA GLU A 68 12.87 -8.47 5.27
C GLU A 68 13.12 -7.13 4.57
N SER A 69 13.66 -7.14 3.35
CA SER A 69 13.83 -5.93 2.55
C SER A 69 12.49 -5.32 2.17
N LEU A 70 11.48 -6.15 1.86
CA LEU A 70 10.12 -5.69 1.59
C LEU A 70 9.50 -5.04 2.83
N TYR A 71 9.58 -5.68 4.01
CA TYR A 71 9.10 -5.11 5.27
C TYR A 71 9.77 -3.78 5.61
N ARG A 72 11.09 -3.69 5.42
CA ARG A 72 11.85 -2.46 5.70
C ARG A 72 11.44 -1.33 4.75
N ALA A 73 11.31 -1.65 3.46
CA ALA A 73 10.91 -0.73 2.42
C ALA A 73 9.51 -0.14 2.65
N LEU A 74 8.56 -0.96 3.14
CA LEU A 74 7.17 -0.57 3.39
C LEU A 74 6.87 -0.25 4.88
N SER A 75 7.92 0.00 5.67
CA SER A 75 7.75 0.42 7.06
C SER A 75 7.31 1.89 7.15
N PRO A 76 6.78 2.36 8.29
CA PRO A 76 6.43 3.78 8.47
C PRO A 76 7.59 4.76 8.29
N ARG A 77 8.84 4.29 8.37
CA ARG A 77 10.05 5.09 8.10
C ARG A 77 10.76 4.65 6.82
N GLY A 78 10.09 3.82 6.02
CA GLY A 78 10.62 3.31 4.76
C GLY A 78 10.82 4.45 3.77
N ASN A 79 11.88 4.35 2.97
CA ASN A 79 12.12 5.24 1.84
C ASN A 79 12.48 4.38 0.62
N PRO A 80 11.52 3.63 0.06
CA PRO A 80 11.79 2.77 -1.08
C PRO A 80 12.25 3.62 -2.26
N THR A 81 13.32 3.19 -2.92
CA THR A 81 13.70 3.78 -4.22
C THR A 81 12.57 3.55 -5.22
N LEU A 82 12.51 4.35 -6.30
CA LEU A 82 11.54 4.10 -7.38
C LEU A 82 11.63 2.66 -7.91
N LYS A 83 12.84 2.11 -8.06
CA LYS A 83 13.05 0.71 -8.46
C LYS A 83 12.38 -0.25 -7.48
N THR A 84 12.55 -0.02 -6.19
CA THR A 84 11.93 -0.84 -5.13
C THR A 84 10.41 -0.73 -5.18
N LEU A 85 9.87 0.49 -5.25
CA LEU A 85 8.43 0.71 -5.32
C LEU A 85 7.80 0.00 -6.52
N LEU A 86 8.38 0.13 -7.71
CA LEU A 86 7.90 -0.54 -8.92
C LEU A 86 7.98 -2.07 -8.82
N ALA A 87 9.02 -2.61 -8.20
CA ALA A 87 9.14 -4.05 -7.95
C ALA A 87 8.04 -4.56 -7.01
N VAL A 88 7.75 -3.82 -5.93
CA VAL A 88 6.66 -4.14 -5.00
C VAL A 88 5.30 -4.10 -5.70
N LEU A 89 5.01 -3.02 -6.43
CA LEU A 89 3.77 -2.89 -7.19
C LEU A 89 3.60 -4.07 -8.15
N SER A 90 4.63 -4.37 -8.95
CA SER A 90 4.61 -5.51 -9.87
C SER A 90 4.42 -6.85 -9.15
N GLY A 91 5.09 -7.05 -8.01
CA GLY A 91 4.95 -8.27 -7.20
C GLY A 91 3.56 -8.45 -6.61
N ALA A 92 2.85 -7.35 -6.35
CA ALA A 92 1.46 -7.34 -5.89
C ALA A 92 0.43 -7.37 -7.04
N GLY A 93 0.86 -7.46 -8.30
CA GLY A 93 -0.03 -7.44 -9.47
C GLY A 93 -0.51 -6.05 -9.89
N LEU A 94 0.13 -5.00 -9.38
CA LEU A 94 -0.23 -3.60 -9.58
C LEU A 94 0.70 -2.92 -10.58
N ARG A 95 0.24 -1.81 -11.15
CA ARG A 95 1.05 -0.94 -12.02
C ARG A 95 0.88 0.52 -11.64
N LEU A 96 1.96 1.29 -11.75
CA LEU A 96 1.88 2.75 -11.63
C LEU A 96 1.26 3.35 -12.89
N ALA A 97 0.26 4.22 -12.72
CA ALA A 97 -0.34 5.01 -13.80
C ALA A 97 -0.10 6.50 -13.54
N VAL A 98 -0.03 7.28 -14.61
CA VAL A 98 0.08 8.73 -14.56
C VAL A 98 -1.23 9.31 -15.07
N GLU A 99 -1.88 10.09 -14.21
CA GLU A 99 -3.11 10.80 -14.54
C GLU A 99 -2.89 12.30 -14.41
N LYS A 100 -3.66 13.10 -15.15
CA LYS A 100 -3.63 14.55 -14.97
C LYS A 100 -4.24 14.85 -13.61
N THR A 101 -3.48 15.48 -12.71
CA THR A 101 -4.06 16.12 -11.54
C THR A 101 -5.10 17.11 -12.05
N ARG A 102 -6.36 16.92 -11.65
CA ARG A 102 -7.43 17.86 -11.96
C ARG A 102 -7.12 19.14 -11.19
N ARG A 103 -6.34 20.03 -11.79
CA ARG A 103 -6.30 21.42 -11.34
C ARG A 103 -7.69 21.94 -11.60
N GLU A 104 -8.47 22.15 -10.55
CA GLU A 104 -9.59 23.07 -10.66
C GLU A 104 -9.02 24.34 -11.28
N THR A 105 -9.44 24.65 -12.50
CA THR A 105 -9.27 25.98 -13.06
C THR A 105 -9.97 26.90 -12.07
N ALA A 106 -9.20 27.53 -11.19
CA ALA A 106 -9.66 28.69 -10.45
C ALA A 106 -10.21 29.65 -11.50
N ALA A 107 -11.53 29.82 -11.49
CA ALA A 107 -12.24 30.70 -12.38
C ALA A 107 -11.61 32.09 -12.31
N ALA A 108 -11.27 32.62 -13.49
CA ALA A 108 -10.95 34.03 -13.68
C ALA A 108 -12.23 34.86 -13.60
#